data_AF-A0A3Q9BUL8-F1
#
_entry.id   AF-A0A3Q9BUL8-F1
#
_cell.length_a   1.000
_cell.length_b   1.000
_cell.length_c   1.000
_cell.angle_alpha   90.00
_cell.angle_beta   90.00
_cell.angle_gamma   90.00
#
_symmetry.space_group_name_H-M   'P 1'
#
loop_
_entity.id
_entity.type
_entity.pdbx_description
1 polymer ?
#
loop_
_entity_poly.entity_id
_entity_poly.type
_entity_poly.pdbx_seq_one_letter_code
_entity_poly.pdbx_strand_id
1 'polypeptide(L)'
;MPVSIPKAYTAECASCHTAYAPGLLPAKSWQSIMGTLDKHYGSDASIDPKALKEISAWLQTYGASARKFAEVPPENRITNSEWFNRKHREIKKDVWLRASIKSRSNCMACHQQASKGDFDDDSVRIPK
;
A
#
# COMPACT_ATOMS: atom_id res chain seq x y z
N MET A 1 -10.95 -4.83 -1.78
CA MET A 1 -10.43 -4.40 -3.10
C MET A 1 -11.59 -4.01 -4.02
N PRO A 2 -11.41 -3.12 -5.01
CA PRO A 2 -12.41 -2.92 -6.07
C PRO A 2 -12.69 -4.20 -6.83
N VAL A 3 -13.92 -4.36 -7.35
CA VAL A 3 -14.37 -5.57 -8.08
C VAL A 3 -13.60 -5.75 -9.39
N SER A 4 -13.25 -4.65 -10.07
CA SER A 4 -12.44 -4.65 -11.28
C SER A 4 -11.05 -4.10 -10.99
N ILE A 5 -10.03 -4.94 -11.12
CA ILE A 5 -8.62 -4.61 -10.93
C ILE A 5 -7.90 -4.77 -12.29
N PRO A 6 -7.23 -3.73 -12.81
CA PRO A 6 -6.41 -3.84 -14.02
C PRO A 6 -5.38 -4.96 -13.86
N LYS A 7 -5.21 -5.81 -14.89
CA LYS A 7 -4.18 -6.86 -14.86
C LYS A 7 -2.78 -6.29 -14.68
N ALA A 8 -2.50 -5.15 -15.34
CA ALA A 8 -1.25 -4.42 -15.21
C ALA A 8 -0.97 -4.00 -13.76
N TYR A 9 -2.00 -3.67 -12.97
CA TYR A 9 -1.78 -3.25 -11.58
C TYR A 9 -1.12 -4.34 -10.74
N THR A 10 -1.64 -5.56 -10.80
CA THR A 10 -1.05 -6.68 -10.07
C THR A 10 0.31 -7.06 -10.66
N ALA A 11 0.47 -7.05 -11.98
CA ALA A 11 1.74 -7.40 -12.61
C ALA A 11 2.88 -6.44 -12.22
N GLU A 12 2.61 -5.14 -12.30
CA GLU A 12 3.62 -4.10 -12.04
C GLU A 12 3.81 -3.83 -10.54
N CYS A 13 2.71 -3.64 -9.80
CA CYS A 13 2.76 -3.16 -8.41
C CYS A 13 2.87 -4.29 -7.37
N ALA A 14 2.82 -5.56 -7.79
CA ALA A 14 3.11 -6.72 -6.92
C ALA A 14 4.52 -7.29 -7.09
N SER A 15 5.38 -6.65 -7.90
CA SER A 15 6.71 -7.16 -8.27
C SER A 15 7.73 -7.10 -7.13
N CYS A 16 7.65 -6.09 -6.26
CA CYS A 16 8.57 -5.88 -5.14
C CYS A 16 7.92 -5.98 -3.75
N HIS A 17 6.63 -5.65 -3.65
CA HIS A 17 5.83 -5.70 -2.42
C HIS A 17 4.41 -6.12 -2.77
N THR A 18 3.51 -6.26 -1.78
CA THR A 18 2.10 -6.55 -2.08
C THR A 18 1.46 -5.41 -2.88
N ALA A 19 0.56 -5.73 -3.81
CA ALA A 19 -0.25 -4.72 -4.47
C ALA A 19 -1.25 -4.12 -3.47
N TYR A 20 -0.95 -2.93 -2.96
CA TYR A 20 -1.73 -2.29 -1.91
C TYR A 20 -3.15 -1.97 -2.34
N ALA A 21 -4.12 -2.07 -1.43
CA ALA A 21 -5.47 -1.65 -1.77
C ALA A 21 -5.52 -0.13 -2.07
N PRO A 22 -6.18 0.31 -3.16
CA PRO A 22 -6.17 1.72 -3.58
C PRO A 22 -6.82 2.64 -2.54
N GLY A 23 -7.76 2.12 -1.74
CA GLY A 23 -8.41 2.86 -0.65
C GLY A 23 -7.54 3.13 0.57
N LEU A 24 -6.25 2.75 0.57
CA LEU A 24 -5.31 3.00 1.67
C LEU A 24 -4.59 4.35 1.56
N LEU A 25 -4.68 5.03 0.42
CA LEU A 25 -4.16 6.38 0.19
C LEU A 25 -5.18 7.22 -0.58
N PRO A 26 -5.18 8.55 -0.41
CA PRO A 26 -5.99 9.43 -1.23
C PRO A 26 -5.47 9.47 -2.66
N ALA A 27 -6.35 9.81 -3.61
CA ALA A 27 -6.01 9.94 -5.03
C ALA A 27 -4.80 10.85 -5.28
N LYS A 28 -4.66 11.94 -4.50
CA LYS A 28 -3.52 12.86 -4.56
C LYS A 28 -2.18 12.18 -4.25
N SER A 29 -2.15 11.29 -3.27
CA SER A 29 -0.94 10.53 -2.93
C SER A 29 -0.58 9.55 -4.04
N TRP A 30 -1.57 8.84 -4.60
CA TRP A 30 -1.33 7.97 -5.74
C TRP A 30 -0.83 8.73 -6.95
N GLN A 31 -1.40 9.90 -7.25
CA GLN A 31 -0.92 10.76 -8.33
C GLN A 31 0.55 11.14 -8.15
N SER A 32 0.95 11.54 -6.94
CA SER A 32 2.36 11.85 -6.65
C SER A 32 3.27 10.64 -6.84
N ILE A 33 2.88 9.46 -6.32
CA ILE A 33 3.67 8.23 -6.45
C ILE A 33 3.85 7.84 -7.92
N MET A 34 2.74 7.80 -8.68
CA MET A 34 2.77 7.42 -10.09
C MET A 34 3.55 8.41 -10.95
N GLY A 35 3.65 9.68 -10.52
CA GLY A 35 4.44 10.71 -11.21
C GLY A 35 5.96 10.64 -10.93
N THR A 36 6.42 9.82 -9.97
CA THR A 36 7.83 9.74 -9.57
C THR A 36 8.29 8.30 -9.37
N LEU A 37 7.85 7.39 -10.25
CA LEU A 37 8.21 5.96 -10.17
C LEU A 37 9.71 5.72 -10.38
N ASP A 38 10.41 6.60 -11.09
CA ASP A 38 11.88 6.61 -11.23
C ASP A 38 12.62 6.79 -9.89
N LYS A 39 11.92 7.32 -8.88
CA LYS A 39 12.44 7.60 -7.53
C LYS A 39 11.60 6.92 -6.46
N HIS A 40 11.09 5.72 -6.75
CA HIS A 40 10.20 4.97 -5.88
C HIS A 40 10.92 4.40 -4.65
N TYR A 41 11.11 5.26 -3.65
CA TYR A 41 11.61 4.90 -2.32
C TYR A 41 12.99 4.20 -2.30
N GLY A 42 13.89 4.64 -3.18
CA GLY A 42 15.25 4.10 -3.31
C GLY A 42 15.42 3.09 -4.45
N SER A 43 14.35 2.82 -5.21
CA SER A 43 14.37 2.01 -6.42
C SER A 43 13.75 2.76 -7.59
N ASP A 44 14.13 2.36 -8.81
CA ASP A 44 13.39 2.72 -10.02
C ASP A 44 12.29 1.68 -10.25
N ALA A 45 11.04 2.12 -10.20
CA ALA A 45 9.84 1.33 -10.47
C ALA A 45 9.10 1.84 -11.72
N SER A 46 9.83 2.48 -12.65
CA SER A 46 9.26 2.95 -13.91
C SER A 46 8.66 1.79 -14.70
N ILE A 47 7.51 2.05 -15.30
CA ILE A 47 6.75 1.09 -16.09
C ILE A 47 6.41 1.70 -17.44
N ASP A 48 5.92 0.87 -18.37
CA ASP A 48 5.58 1.36 -19.69
C ASP A 48 4.47 2.43 -19.64
N PRO A 49 4.46 3.41 -20.58
CA PRO A 49 3.50 4.51 -20.54
C PRO A 49 2.03 4.10 -20.60
N LYS A 50 1.70 2.94 -21.21
CA LYS A 50 0.33 2.44 -21.30
C LYS A 50 -0.12 1.90 -19.95
N ALA A 51 0.69 1.07 -19.30
CA ALA A 51 0.44 0.59 -17.94
C ALA A 51 0.36 1.76 -16.95
N LEU A 52 1.28 2.73 -17.06
CA LEU A 52 1.28 3.94 -16.24
C LEU A 52 -0.07 4.68 -16.31
N LYS A 53 -0.58 4.91 -17.52
CA LYS A 53 -1.85 5.60 -17.73
C LYS A 53 -3.04 4.82 -17.17
N GLU A 54 -3.10 3.51 -17.45
CA GLU A 54 -4.18 2.63 -16.98
C GLU A 54 -4.24 2.57 -15.45
N ILE A 55 -3.10 2.29 -14.82
CA ILE A 55 -2.99 2.18 -13.36
C ILE A 55 -3.27 3.53 -12.70
N SER A 56 -2.72 4.62 -13.22
CA SER A 56 -2.96 5.96 -12.66
C SER A 56 -4.44 6.33 -12.66
N ALA A 57 -5.14 6.08 -13.76
CA ALA A 57 -6.59 6.35 -13.85
C ALA A 57 -7.39 5.50 -12.85
N TRP A 58 -7.01 4.23 -12.68
CA TRP A 58 -7.67 3.35 -11.72
C TRP A 58 -7.40 3.79 -10.27
N LEU A 59 -6.16 4.12 -9.91
CA LEU A 59 -5.80 4.61 -8.57
C LEU A 59 -6.45 5.96 -8.25
N GLN A 60 -6.61 6.85 -9.24
CA GLN A 60 -7.38 8.09 -9.09
C GLN A 60 -8.86 7.82 -8.79
N THR A 61 -9.44 6.81 -9.45
CA THR A 61 -10.87 6.47 -9.31
C THR A 61 -11.17 5.78 -7.98
N TYR A 62 -10.29 4.87 -7.54
CA TYR A 62 -10.51 4.03 -6.36
C TYR A 62 -9.66 4.43 -5.15
N GLY A 63 -8.96 5.56 -5.26
CA GLY A 63 -8.28 6.21 -4.14
C GLY A 63 -9.25 6.50 -3.00
N ALA A 64 -8.73 6.65 -1.79
CA ALA A 64 -9.55 6.76 -0.60
C ALA A 64 -10.44 8.01 -0.60
N SER A 65 -11.74 7.81 -0.39
CA SER A 65 -12.73 8.87 -0.17
C SER A 65 -13.15 9.00 1.30
N ALA A 66 -12.95 7.94 2.09
CA ALA A 66 -13.27 7.95 3.51
C ALA A 66 -12.31 8.87 4.29
N ARG A 67 -12.86 9.77 5.12
CA ARG A 67 -12.11 10.81 5.85
C ARG A 67 -10.82 10.31 6.52
N LYS A 68 -10.85 9.13 7.15
CA LYS A 68 -9.70 8.54 7.86
C LYS A 68 -8.50 8.17 6.97
N PHE A 69 -8.69 8.15 5.66
CA PHE A 69 -7.70 7.81 4.64
C PHE A 69 -7.53 8.92 3.59
N ALA A 70 -8.32 9.99 3.69
CA ALA A 70 -8.36 11.07 2.70
C ALA A 70 -7.22 12.08 2.86
N GLU A 71 -6.55 12.08 4.02
CA GLU A 71 -5.39 12.92 4.28
C GLU A 71 -4.13 12.34 3.64
N VAL A 72 -3.32 13.21 3.04
CA VAL A 72 -2.03 12.84 2.43
C VAL A 72 -1.04 12.54 3.56
N PRO A 73 -0.57 11.29 3.72
CA PRO A 73 0.40 10.98 4.75
C PRO A 73 1.80 11.49 4.37
N PRO A 74 2.70 11.68 5.35
CA PRO A 74 4.09 12.00 5.09
C PRO A 74 4.72 11.03 4.08
N GLU A 75 5.42 11.59 3.09
CA GLU A 75 6.09 10.86 2.01
C GLU A 75 5.14 9.98 1.15
N ASN A 76 3.82 10.19 1.21
CA ASN A 76 2.83 9.32 0.57
C ASN A 76 2.90 7.84 1.02
N ARG A 77 3.41 7.56 2.22
CA ARG A 77 3.47 6.19 2.75
C ARG A 77 2.25 5.86 3.59
N ILE A 78 1.57 4.76 3.26
CA ILE A 78 0.43 4.21 4.04
C ILE A 78 0.81 4.07 5.52
N THR A 79 2.01 3.52 5.76
CA THR A 79 2.56 3.25 7.10
C THR A 79 2.84 4.51 7.93
N ASN A 80 2.92 5.69 7.29
CA ASN A 80 3.12 6.97 7.96
C ASN A 80 1.80 7.70 8.26
N SER A 81 0.65 7.20 7.78
CA SER A 81 -0.65 7.80 8.07
C SER A 81 -1.01 7.74 9.55
N GLU A 82 -1.77 8.73 10.03
CA GLU A 82 -2.29 8.72 11.40
C GLU A 82 -3.13 7.49 11.70
N TRP A 83 -3.98 7.08 10.75
CA TRP A 83 -4.79 5.87 10.88
C TRP A 83 -3.92 4.62 11.09
N PHE A 84 -2.88 4.45 10.28
CA PHE A 84 -2.01 3.28 10.39
C PHE A 84 -1.31 3.28 11.74
N ASN A 85 -0.73 4.42 12.13
CA ASN A 85 -0.05 4.59 13.41
C ASN A 85 -0.99 4.26 14.58
N ARG A 86 -2.22 4.77 14.56
CA ARG A 86 -3.23 4.48 15.58
C ARG A 86 -3.59 3.00 15.63
N LYS A 87 -3.83 2.37 14.48
CA LYS A 87 -4.23 0.95 14.41
C LYS A 87 -3.13 0.00 14.84
N HIS A 88 -1.87 0.35 14.62
CA HIS A 88 -0.74 -0.52 14.93
C HIS A 88 0.04 -0.11 16.19
N ARG A 89 -0.48 0.83 16.99
CA ARG A 89 0.22 1.42 18.16
C ARG A 89 0.61 0.41 19.24
N GLU A 90 -0.10 -0.72 19.33
CA GLU A 90 0.13 -1.76 20.34
C GLU A 90 1.20 -2.77 19.91
N ILE A 91 1.64 -2.72 18.65
CA ILE A 91 2.73 -3.55 18.16
C ILE A 91 4.06 -2.95 18.60
N LYS A 92 4.76 -3.68 19.46
CA LYS A 92 6.06 -3.28 20.00
C LYS A 92 7.12 -3.13 18.90
N LYS A 93 8.10 -2.25 19.14
CA LYS A 93 9.16 -1.94 18.16
C LYS A 93 10.00 -3.16 17.77
N ASP A 94 10.31 -4.04 18.71
CA ASP A 94 11.06 -5.27 18.50
C ASP A 94 10.34 -6.24 17.55
N VAL A 95 9.00 -6.26 17.56
CA VAL A 95 8.21 -7.04 16.60
C VAL A 95 8.48 -6.57 15.17
N TRP A 96 8.48 -5.26 14.93
CA TRP A 96 8.75 -4.71 13.60
C TRP A 96 10.16 -5.01 13.07
N LEU A 97 11.11 -5.26 13.97
CA LEU A 97 12.50 -5.58 13.65
C LEU A 97 12.74 -7.06 13.38
N ARG A 98 11.75 -7.94 13.58
CA ARG A 98 11.87 -9.38 13.30
C ARG A 98 12.19 -9.60 11.83
N ALA A 99 13.12 -10.52 11.55
CA ALA A 99 13.51 -10.88 10.18
C ALA A 99 12.33 -11.42 9.35
N SER A 100 11.33 -12.02 10.00
CA SER A 100 10.09 -12.50 9.38
C SER A 100 9.15 -11.38 8.92
N ILE A 101 9.26 -10.18 9.51
CA ILE A 101 8.42 -9.01 9.20
C ILE A 101 9.20 -8.00 8.35
N LYS A 102 10.46 -7.74 8.70
CA LYS A 102 11.42 -6.79 8.09
C LYS A 102 11.02 -5.32 8.19
N SER A 103 9.77 -5.00 7.88
CA SER A 103 9.28 -3.63 7.77
C SER A 103 7.77 -3.56 7.93
N ARG A 104 7.29 -2.41 8.41
CA ARG A 104 5.87 -2.05 8.48
C ARG A 104 5.18 -2.09 7.12
N SER A 105 5.92 -1.96 6.02
CA SER A 105 5.39 -2.02 4.65
C SER A 105 5.07 -3.44 4.18
N ASN A 106 5.56 -4.47 4.88
CA ASN A 106 5.31 -5.87 4.54
C ASN A 106 3.98 -6.35 5.16
N CYS A 107 2.87 -5.81 4.67
CA CYS A 107 1.54 -6.08 5.24
C CYS A 107 1.21 -7.58 5.27
N MET A 108 1.63 -8.33 4.24
CA MET A 108 1.39 -9.77 4.12
C MET A 108 2.11 -10.62 5.17
N ALA A 109 3.13 -10.08 5.85
CA ALA A 109 3.79 -10.79 6.95
C ALA A 109 2.82 -11.06 8.11
N CYS A 110 1.89 -10.13 8.39
CA CYS A 110 0.92 -10.26 9.48
C CYS A 110 -0.51 -10.49 8.97
N HIS A 111 -0.88 -9.86 7.85
CA HIS A 111 -2.20 -9.96 7.21
C HIS A 111 -2.09 -10.81 5.94
N GLN A 112 -2.21 -12.13 6.06
CA GLN A 112 -1.97 -13.09 4.96
C GLN A 112 -2.82 -12.82 3.71
N GLN A 113 -3.99 -12.19 3.88
CA GLN A 113 -4.92 -11.86 2.80
C GLN A 113 -4.88 -10.37 2.38
N ALA A 114 -3.83 -9.63 2.75
CA ALA A 114 -3.70 -8.20 2.44
C ALA A 114 -3.78 -7.89 0.94
N SER A 115 -3.28 -8.78 0.07
CA SER A 115 -3.37 -8.61 -1.40
C SER A 115 -4.81 -8.66 -1.93
N LYS A 116 -5.74 -9.25 -1.16
CA LYS A 116 -7.19 -9.25 -1.43
C LYS A 116 -7.89 -8.07 -0.74
N GLY A 117 -7.13 -7.22 -0.06
CA GLY A 117 -7.62 -6.09 0.73
C GLY A 117 -8.28 -6.50 2.04
N ASP A 118 -8.01 -7.70 2.52
CA ASP A 118 -8.45 -8.17 3.83
C ASP A 118 -7.37 -7.85 4.88
N PHE A 119 -7.78 -7.02 5.84
CA PHE A 119 -6.96 -6.55 6.95
C PHE A 119 -7.67 -6.77 8.29
N ASP A 120 -8.60 -7.74 8.35
CA ASP A 120 -9.34 -8.04 9.57
C ASP A 120 -8.39 -8.44 10.71
N ASP A 121 -8.59 -7.85 11.88
CA ASP A 121 -7.76 -8.04 13.07
C ASP A 121 -7.86 -9.51 13.56
N ASP A 122 -9.01 -10.17 13.38
CA ASP A 122 -9.24 -11.57 13.80
C ASP A 122 -8.39 -12.58 12.99
N SER A 123 -8.05 -12.20 11.76
CA SER A 123 -7.25 -13.02 10.84
C SER A 123 -5.74 -12.74 10.95
N VAL A 124 -5.31 -11.80 11.79
CA VAL A 124 -3.91 -11.43 11.94
C VAL A 124 -3.10 -12.57 12.54
N ARG A 125 -1.93 -12.84 11.96
CA ARG A 125 -0.95 -13.79 12.47
C ARG A 125 0.42 -13.13 12.48
N ILE A 126 0.92 -12.74 13.65
CA ILE A 126 2.24 -12.12 13.78
C ILE A 126 3.30 -13.23 13.85
N PRO A 127 4.17 -13.38 12.83
CA PRO A 127 5.21 -14.40 12.85
C PRO A 127 6.25 -14.07 13.93
N LYS A 128 6.85 -15.13 14.48
CA LYS A 128 7.97 -15.01 15.42
C LYS A 128 9.24 -14.56 14.71
#